data_AF-A0A9D1LG36-F1
#
_entry.id   AF-A0A9D1LG36-F1
#
_cell.length_a   1.000
_cell.length_b   1.000
_cell.length_c   1.000
_cell.angle_alpha   90.00
_cell.angle_beta   90.00
_cell.angle_gamma   90.00
#
_symmetry.space_group_name_H-M   'P 1'
#
loop_
_entity.id
_entity.type
_entity.pdbx_description
1 polymer ?
#
loop_
_entity_poly.entity_id
_entity_poly.type
_entity_poly.pdbx_seq_one_letter_code
_entity_poly.pdbx_strand_id
1 'polypeptide(L)'
;DDKDMQKATGVLDSYGIRHLCIGKPQDERALLLTHQDKDYLLFIDYLRDIWFESSYLLDRKQSGEACAKKRFLNYKKQPIRYRFPKEFKGTLNSYGLEADRRKPTGIKAAIIREKGVNGDREMAYSLYLAGFDVKDVHMTDLTSGRETLDDVNMIVFCGGFSNSDVLGSAKGWAGGFLWNDKAKAALKKFYARPDTLSLGICNGCQLMIELNLINPEHSQKATMLHNDSHKFESQFIGLTIPENNSVMFKSLSGSKLGIWVAHGEGKFNLPEGMENYNVVARYAYRSYPANPNGSPDGIAGIASADGRHLAMMPHLERAIFPWQCGYYPENRRSADEVTPWIEAFVNARRWIEQHKK
;
A
#
# COMPACT_ATOMS: atom_id res chain seq x y z
N ASP A 1 -28.34 -16.09 -8.65
CA ASP A 1 -28.32 -17.50 -8.25
C ASP A 1 -29.30 -17.60 -7.09
N ASP A 2 -30.43 -18.28 -7.31
CA ASP A 2 -31.56 -18.29 -6.36
C ASP A 2 -31.43 -19.43 -5.33
N LYS A 3 -30.27 -20.12 -5.29
CA LYS A 3 -30.00 -21.27 -4.42
C LYS A 3 -30.35 -21.06 -2.95
N ASP A 4 -30.12 -19.85 -2.43
CA ASP A 4 -30.36 -19.53 -1.03
C ASP A 4 -31.71 -18.84 -0.78
N MET A 5 -32.53 -18.62 -1.82
CA MET A 5 -33.78 -17.87 -1.70
C MET A 5 -34.73 -18.52 -0.70
N GLN A 6 -34.99 -19.83 -0.83
CA GLN A 6 -35.90 -20.56 0.07
C GLN A 6 -35.42 -20.56 1.52
N LYS A 7 -34.10 -20.70 1.72
CA LYS A 7 -33.50 -20.67 3.05
C LYS A 7 -33.63 -19.27 3.68
N ALA A 8 -33.39 -18.23 2.89
CA ALA A 8 -33.52 -16.84 3.34
C ALA A 8 -34.98 -16.48 3.68
N THR A 9 -35.94 -16.83 2.83
CA THR A 9 -37.36 -16.56 3.08
C THR A 9 -37.88 -17.31 4.29
N GLY A 10 -37.49 -18.58 4.47
CA GLY A 10 -37.87 -19.36 5.66
C GLY A 10 -37.37 -18.76 6.98
N VAL A 11 -36.17 -18.16 6.98
CA VAL A 11 -35.68 -17.39 8.14
C VAL A 11 -36.56 -16.17 8.39
N LEU A 12 -36.86 -15.37 7.37
CA LEU A 12 -37.73 -14.19 7.51
C LEU A 12 -39.13 -14.56 8.04
N ASP A 13 -39.71 -15.63 7.52
CA ASP A 13 -41.02 -16.14 7.93
C ASP A 13 -41.03 -16.59 9.41
N SER A 14 -39.95 -17.23 9.87
CA SER A 14 -39.82 -17.64 11.28
C SER A 14 -39.80 -16.46 12.26
N TYR A 15 -39.43 -15.27 11.79
CA TYR A 15 -39.50 -14.02 12.56
C TYR A 15 -40.79 -13.24 12.30
N GLY A 16 -41.72 -13.77 11.50
CA GLY A 16 -42.96 -13.08 11.12
C GLY A 16 -42.73 -11.87 10.21
N ILE A 17 -41.61 -11.82 9.49
CA ILE A 17 -41.24 -10.70 8.62
C ILE A 17 -41.84 -10.92 7.22
N ARG A 18 -42.77 -10.04 6.83
CA ARG A 18 -43.29 -9.98 5.46
C ARG A 18 -42.19 -9.56 4.49
N HIS A 19 -42.10 -10.25 3.37
CA HIS A 19 -41.09 -9.99 2.35
C HIS A 19 -41.68 -10.20 0.94
N LEU A 20 -41.06 -9.58 -0.06
CA LEU A 20 -41.45 -9.66 -1.47
C LEU A 20 -40.19 -9.76 -2.34
N CYS A 21 -40.21 -10.64 -3.34
CA CYS A 21 -39.15 -10.67 -4.35
C CYS A 21 -39.36 -9.53 -5.35
N ILE A 22 -38.39 -8.63 -5.46
CA ILE A 22 -38.47 -7.43 -6.32
C ILE A 22 -37.68 -7.57 -7.63
N GLY A 23 -36.92 -8.64 -7.81
CA GLY A 23 -36.11 -8.86 -9.01
C GLY A 23 -34.93 -9.79 -8.77
N LYS A 24 -34.06 -9.89 -9.78
CA LYS A 24 -32.82 -10.67 -9.76
C LYS A 24 -31.67 -9.90 -10.44
N PRO A 25 -30.41 -10.13 -10.06
CA PRO A 25 -29.26 -9.63 -10.81
C PRO A 25 -29.26 -10.15 -12.25
N GLN A 26 -28.72 -9.38 -13.18
CA GLN A 26 -28.45 -9.78 -14.57
C GLN A 26 -27.02 -9.40 -14.97
N ASP A 27 -26.54 -9.98 -16.07
CA ASP A 27 -25.15 -9.81 -16.51
C ASP A 27 -24.93 -8.43 -17.16
N GLU A 28 -25.97 -7.88 -17.80
CA GLU A 28 -25.93 -6.57 -18.42
C GLU A 28 -25.94 -5.44 -17.38
N ARG A 29 -25.21 -4.36 -17.65
CA ARG A 29 -25.20 -3.13 -16.83
C ARG A 29 -26.43 -2.26 -17.10
N ALA A 30 -27.62 -2.86 -17.01
CA ALA A 30 -28.92 -2.22 -17.12
C ALA A 30 -29.82 -2.67 -15.97
N LEU A 31 -30.86 -1.90 -15.67
CA LEU A 31 -31.96 -2.27 -14.78
C LEU A 31 -33.23 -2.30 -15.63
N LEU A 32 -33.87 -3.47 -15.71
CA LEU A 32 -35.20 -3.63 -16.27
C LEU A 32 -36.21 -3.53 -15.11
N LEU A 33 -37.08 -2.53 -15.16
CA LEU A 33 -38.11 -2.29 -14.14
C LEU A 33 -39.48 -2.35 -14.81
N THR A 34 -40.35 -3.22 -14.31
CA THR A 34 -41.76 -3.28 -14.72
C THR A 34 -42.63 -2.70 -13.61
N HIS A 35 -43.45 -1.71 -13.94
CA HIS A 35 -44.39 -1.10 -13.00
C HIS A 35 -45.69 -0.70 -13.72
N GLN A 36 -46.84 -1.19 -13.24
CA GLN A 36 -48.17 -0.93 -13.82
C GLN A 36 -48.21 -1.16 -15.35
N ASP A 37 -47.78 -2.35 -15.77
CA ASP A 37 -47.73 -2.79 -17.18
C ASP A 37 -46.83 -1.92 -18.09
N LYS A 38 -45.91 -1.15 -17.50
CA LYS A 38 -44.89 -0.39 -18.22
C LYS A 38 -43.50 -0.91 -17.90
N ASP A 39 -42.73 -1.13 -18.96
CA ASP A 39 -41.32 -1.51 -18.86
C ASP A 39 -40.42 -0.30 -19.01
N TYR A 40 -39.47 -0.17 -18.08
CA TYR A 40 -38.44 0.84 -18.06
C TYR A 40 -37.08 0.17 -18.20
N LEU A 41 -36.33 0.55 -19.24
CA LEU A 41 -34.94 0.15 -19.41
C LEU A 41 -34.03 1.29 -18.94
N LEU A 42 -33.32 1.07 -17.83
CA LEU A 42 -32.47 2.07 -17.21
C LEU A 42 -31.00 1.66 -17.33
N PHE A 43 -30.19 2.48 -18.01
CA PHE A 43 -28.76 2.20 -18.20
C PHE A 43 -27.96 2.60 -16.95
N ILE A 44 -27.32 1.61 -16.29
CA ILE A 44 -26.62 1.83 -15.02
C ILE A 44 -25.47 2.82 -15.18
N ASP A 45 -24.71 2.75 -16.26
CA ASP A 45 -23.56 3.64 -16.46
C ASP A 45 -23.96 5.11 -16.66
N TYR A 46 -25.12 5.36 -17.28
CA TYR A 46 -25.67 6.70 -17.42
C TYR A 46 -26.21 7.22 -16.08
N LEU A 47 -27.01 6.41 -15.37
CA LEU A 47 -27.51 6.77 -14.05
C LEU A 47 -26.38 7.01 -13.04
N ARG A 48 -25.28 6.25 -13.17
CA ARG A 48 -24.08 6.43 -12.34
C ARG A 48 -23.37 7.74 -12.62
N ASP A 49 -23.34 8.20 -13.87
CA ASP A 49 -22.80 9.52 -14.22
C ASP A 49 -23.64 10.64 -13.59
N ILE A 50 -24.96 10.57 -13.68
CA ILE A 50 -25.87 11.53 -13.02
C ILE A 50 -25.63 11.55 -11.51
N TRP A 51 -25.60 10.36 -10.89
CA TRP A 51 -25.38 10.25 -9.44
C TRP A 51 -24.01 10.82 -9.03
N PHE A 52 -22.97 10.61 -9.83
CA PHE A 52 -21.61 11.05 -9.51
C PHE A 52 -21.41 12.55 -9.76
N GLU A 53 -22.28 13.19 -10.57
CA GLU A 53 -22.15 14.58 -10.99
C GLU A 53 -21.96 15.55 -9.80
N SER A 54 -22.72 15.39 -8.72
CA SER A 54 -22.54 16.22 -7.52
C SER A 54 -21.15 16.09 -6.90
N SER A 55 -20.60 14.87 -6.82
CA SER A 55 -19.23 14.63 -6.36
C SER A 55 -18.20 15.26 -7.30
N TYR A 56 -18.42 15.17 -8.61
CA TYR A 56 -17.57 15.80 -9.61
C TYR A 56 -17.56 17.34 -9.48
N LEU A 57 -18.73 17.97 -9.34
CA LEU A 57 -18.85 19.42 -9.20
C LEU A 57 -18.20 19.94 -7.92
N LEU A 58 -18.31 19.20 -6.80
CA LEU A 58 -17.60 19.52 -5.56
C LEU A 58 -16.08 19.32 -5.72
N ASP A 59 -15.65 18.25 -6.36
CA ASP A 59 -14.24 17.94 -6.55
C ASP A 59 -13.52 18.95 -7.44
N ARG A 60 -14.22 19.62 -8.37
CA ARG A 60 -13.66 20.76 -9.13
C ARG A 60 -13.17 21.88 -8.21
N LYS A 61 -13.81 22.06 -7.05
CA LYS A 61 -13.40 23.06 -6.04
C LYS A 61 -12.24 22.58 -5.17
N GLN A 62 -11.99 21.27 -5.10
CA GLN A 62 -10.98 20.67 -4.23
C GLN A 62 -9.67 20.32 -4.96
N SER A 63 -9.76 19.76 -6.17
CA SER A 63 -8.61 19.28 -6.96
C SER A 63 -8.45 20.02 -8.31
N GLY A 64 -9.24 21.08 -8.51
CA GLY A 64 -9.30 21.81 -9.77
C GLY A 64 -10.08 21.09 -10.87
N GLU A 65 -10.36 21.80 -11.96
CA GLU A 65 -11.23 21.29 -13.04
C GLU A 65 -10.63 20.08 -13.77
N ALA A 66 -9.32 20.11 -14.01
CA ALA A 66 -8.65 19.08 -14.81
C ALA A 66 -8.65 17.71 -14.11
N CYS A 67 -8.26 17.65 -12.83
CA CYS A 67 -8.22 16.40 -12.08
C CYS A 67 -9.63 15.88 -11.78
N ALA A 68 -10.56 16.75 -11.39
CA ALA A 68 -11.96 16.36 -11.18
C ALA A 68 -12.59 15.77 -12.45
N LYS A 69 -12.35 16.40 -13.61
CA LYS A 69 -12.85 15.88 -14.90
C LYS A 69 -12.21 14.54 -15.25
N LYS A 70 -10.90 14.38 -15.04
CA LYS A 70 -10.23 13.07 -15.22
C LYS A 70 -10.86 12.00 -14.31
N ARG A 71 -11.14 12.32 -13.04
CA ARG A 71 -11.82 11.39 -12.11
C ARG A 71 -13.18 10.97 -12.61
N PHE A 72 -14.00 11.93 -12.99
CA PHE A 72 -15.33 11.70 -13.53
C PHE A 72 -15.30 10.81 -14.79
N LEU A 73 -14.37 11.05 -15.70
CA LEU A 73 -14.27 10.28 -16.94
C LEU A 73 -13.69 8.87 -16.76
N ASN A 74 -12.90 8.66 -15.70
CA ASN A 74 -12.11 7.44 -15.52
C ASN A 74 -12.64 6.47 -14.46
N TYR A 75 -13.54 6.87 -13.55
CA TYR A 75 -13.98 6.00 -12.43
C TYR A 75 -14.51 4.62 -12.91
N LYS A 76 -15.13 4.57 -14.09
CA LYS A 76 -15.67 3.34 -14.72
C LYS A 76 -14.69 2.63 -15.66
N LYS A 77 -13.51 3.20 -15.92
CA LYS A 77 -12.54 2.72 -16.92
C LYS A 77 -11.27 2.11 -16.30
N GLN A 78 -11.10 2.24 -14.99
CA GLN A 78 -9.90 1.82 -14.27
C GLN A 78 -10.20 0.74 -13.21
N PRO A 79 -10.81 -0.40 -13.58
CA PRO A 79 -11.12 -1.46 -12.62
C PRO A 79 -9.85 -2.07 -12.04
N ILE A 80 -9.91 -2.48 -10.77
CA ILE A 80 -8.86 -3.27 -10.15
C ILE A 80 -8.89 -4.68 -10.76
N ARG A 81 -7.76 -5.11 -11.29
CA ARG A 81 -7.59 -6.46 -11.87
C ARG A 81 -6.55 -7.21 -11.08
N TYR A 82 -6.93 -8.38 -10.57
CA TYR A 82 -6.02 -9.26 -9.86
C TYR A 82 -5.30 -10.21 -10.82
N ARG A 83 -4.00 -10.37 -10.61
CA ARG A 83 -3.16 -11.45 -11.10
C ARG A 83 -2.27 -11.85 -9.93
N PHE A 84 -2.65 -12.91 -9.24
CA PHE A 84 -1.91 -13.43 -8.10
C PHE A 84 -0.60 -14.09 -8.54
N PRO A 85 0.43 -14.16 -7.67
CA PRO A 85 1.59 -15.01 -7.89
C PRO A 85 1.14 -16.45 -8.13
N LYS A 86 1.84 -17.18 -9.02
CA LYS A 86 1.45 -18.52 -9.46
C LYS A 86 1.34 -19.53 -8.30
N GLU A 87 2.26 -19.44 -7.35
CA GLU A 87 2.36 -20.35 -6.20
C GLU A 87 1.59 -19.86 -4.96
N PHE A 88 0.79 -18.80 -5.09
CA PHE A 88 0.09 -18.19 -3.96
C PHE A 88 -1.10 -19.03 -3.52
N LYS A 89 -0.99 -19.64 -2.33
CA LYS A 89 -2.03 -20.51 -1.74
C LYS A 89 -3.01 -19.81 -0.80
N GLY A 90 -2.75 -18.55 -0.43
CA GLY A 90 -3.64 -17.78 0.45
C GLY A 90 -3.62 -18.16 1.92
N THR A 91 -2.80 -19.11 2.37
CA THR A 91 -2.75 -19.58 3.77
C THR A 91 -1.44 -19.21 4.45
N LEU A 92 -1.50 -18.90 5.74
CA LEU A 92 -0.32 -18.63 6.57
C LEU A 92 0.65 -19.83 6.60
N ASN A 93 0.09 -21.04 6.72
CA ASN A 93 0.88 -22.27 6.77
C ASN A 93 1.72 -22.48 5.49
N SER A 94 1.25 -22.02 4.31
CA SER A 94 2.02 -22.12 3.07
C SER A 94 3.33 -21.31 3.10
N TYR A 95 3.43 -20.32 3.99
CA TYR A 95 4.63 -19.55 4.25
C TYR A 95 5.42 -20.02 5.49
N GLY A 96 4.92 -21.04 6.20
CA GLY A 96 5.45 -21.49 7.48
C GLY A 96 5.19 -20.50 8.62
N LEU A 97 4.03 -19.81 8.58
CA LEU A 97 3.65 -18.80 9.56
C LEU A 97 2.55 -19.30 10.50
N GLU A 98 2.63 -18.86 11.76
CA GLU A 98 1.63 -19.11 12.80
C GLU A 98 1.21 -17.75 13.40
N ALA A 99 -0.08 -17.42 13.34
CA ALA A 99 -0.58 -16.11 13.80
C ALA A 99 -0.40 -15.91 15.32
N ASP A 100 -0.43 -17.00 16.08
CA ASP A 100 -0.35 -17.03 17.54
C ASP A 100 1.05 -17.37 18.08
N ARG A 101 2.10 -17.35 17.24
CA ARG A 101 3.50 -17.56 17.64
C ARG A 101 3.84 -16.79 18.92
N ARG A 102 4.39 -17.45 19.95
CA ARG A 102 4.88 -16.78 21.18
C ARG A 102 6.39 -16.80 21.35
N LYS A 103 7.08 -17.67 20.61
CA LYS A 103 8.54 -17.86 20.73
C LYS A 103 9.28 -16.87 19.84
N PRO A 104 10.27 -16.13 20.37
CA PRO A 104 11.14 -15.27 19.55
C PRO A 104 11.86 -16.07 18.46
N THR A 105 12.02 -15.50 17.26
CA THR A 105 12.79 -16.12 16.18
C THR A 105 14.27 -15.72 16.22
N GLY A 106 14.61 -14.67 16.95
CA GLY A 106 15.94 -14.07 16.96
C GLY A 106 16.23 -13.22 15.72
N ILE A 107 15.25 -13.03 14.83
CA ILE A 107 15.35 -12.16 13.65
C ILE A 107 14.64 -10.84 13.97
N LYS A 108 15.41 -9.78 14.19
CA LYS A 108 14.89 -8.51 14.70
C LYS A 108 14.62 -7.51 13.58
N ALA A 109 13.44 -6.93 13.61
CA ALA A 109 13.09 -5.75 12.83
C ALA A 109 12.76 -4.58 13.77
N ALA A 110 13.22 -3.38 13.47
CA ALA A 110 12.87 -2.18 14.21
C ALA A 110 11.90 -1.31 13.41
N ILE A 111 10.83 -0.88 14.06
CA ILE A 111 10.00 0.21 13.57
C ILE A 111 10.60 1.51 14.07
N ILE A 112 11.07 2.30 13.11
CA ILE A 112 11.56 3.63 13.39
C ILE A 112 10.37 4.58 13.27
N ARG A 113 10.03 5.25 14.37
CA ARG A 113 8.94 6.23 14.38
C ARG A 113 9.34 7.55 15.02
N GLU A 114 8.65 8.59 14.58
CA GLU A 114 8.72 9.95 15.09
C GLU A 114 7.31 10.41 15.51
N LYS A 115 7.21 11.47 16.32
CA LYS A 115 5.93 12.13 16.59
C LYS A 115 5.16 12.40 15.30
N GLY A 116 3.93 11.88 15.23
CA GLY A 116 3.02 12.01 14.08
C GLY A 116 3.00 10.81 13.12
N VAL A 117 3.93 9.85 13.26
CA VAL A 117 3.81 8.53 12.62
C VAL A 117 2.56 7.81 13.14
N ASN A 118 1.82 7.14 12.26
CA ASN A 118 0.54 6.51 12.60
C ASN A 118 0.26 5.16 11.92
N GLY A 119 1.19 4.68 11.07
CA GLY A 119 1.12 3.36 10.45
C GLY A 119 1.98 2.29 11.12
N ASP A 120 2.49 2.59 12.32
CA ASP A 120 3.45 1.77 13.06
C ASP A 120 2.84 0.47 13.60
N ARG A 121 1.58 0.48 14.02
CA ARG A 121 0.96 -0.71 14.65
C ARG A 121 0.65 -1.81 13.65
N GLU A 122 0.04 -1.47 12.53
CA GLU A 122 -0.24 -2.44 11.46
C GLU A 122 1.05 -2.94 10.81
N MET A 123 2.08 -2.09 10.71
CA MET A 123 3.41 -2.50 10.26
C MET A 123 4.05 -3.46 11.26
N ALA A 124 3.95 -3.19 12.56
CA ALA A 124 4.48 -4.06 13.61
C ALA A 124 3.84 -5.43 13.53
N TYR A 125 2.52 -5.47 13.36
CA TYR A 125 1.79 -6.71 13.25
C TYR A 125 2.15 -7.48 11.98
N SER A 126 2.34 -6.79 10.84
CA SER A 126 2.76 -7.41 9.58
C SER A 126 4.15 -8.06 9.68
N LEU A 127 5.11 -7.37 10.30
CA LEU A 127 6.45 -7.90 10.57
C LEU A 127 6.38 -9.08 11.55
N TYR A 128 5.65 -8.95 12.65
CA TYR A 128 5.47 -10.00 13.65
C TYR A 128 4.87 -11.26 13.03
N LEU A 129 3.82 -11.11 12.21
CA LEU A 129 3.14 -12.20 11.52
C LEU A 129 4.07 -12.91 10.54
N ALA A 130 4.94 -12.18 9.87
CA ALA A 130 5.96 -12.74 8.99
C ALA A 130 7.12 -13.43 9.73
N GLY A 131 7.16 -13.35 11.08
CA GLY A 131 8.12 -14.03 11.93
C GLY A 131 9.24 -13.16 12.50
N PHE A 132 9.14 -11.83 12.43
CA PHE A 132 10.12 -10.94 13.06
C PHE A 132 9.85 -10.74 14.56
N ASP A 133 10.91 -10.53 15.32
CA ASP A 133 10.85 -9.96 16.66
C ASP A 133 10.91 -8.44 16.55
N VAL A 134 9.77 -7.77 16.74
CA VAL A 134 9.60 -6.35 16.41
C VAL A 134 9.98 -5.46 17.58
N LYS A 135 10.84 -4.50 17.32
CA LYS A 135 11.32 -3.49 18.28
C LYS A 135 10.73 -2.13 17.93
N ASP A 136 10.08 -1.48 18.88
CA ASP A 136 9.68 -0.08 18.74
C ASP A 136 10.88 0.82 19.04
N VAL A 137 11.27 1.66 18.09
CA VAL A 137 12.40 2.59 18.22
C VAL A 137 11.90 3.99 17.88
N HIS A 138 11.74 4.81 18.91
CA HIS A 138 11.40 6.21 18.71
C HIS A 138 12.67 7.01 18.37
N MET A 139 12.53 8.11 17.63
CA MET A 139 13.66 9.00 17.32
C MET A 139 14.42 9.49 18.57
N THR A 140 13.75 9.58 19.72
CA THR A 140 14.41 9.91 21.01
C THR A 140 15.38 8.83 21.48
N ASP A 141 15.14 7.55 21.18
CA ASP A 141 16.04 6.47 21.55
C ASP A 141 17.35 6.55 20.74
N LEU A 142 17.24 6.87 19.45
CA LEU A 142 18.41 7.09 18.57
C LEU A 142 19.18 8.37 18.92
N THR A 143 18.47 9.49 19.11
CA THR A 143 19.09 10.80 19.37
C THR A 143 19.71 10.90 20.76
N SER A 144 19.21 10.12 21.75
CA SER A 144 19.84 9.98 23.06
C SER A 144 21.01 8.98 23.07
N GLY A 145 21.02 8.03 22.12
CA GLY A 145 21.96 6.91 22.06
C GLY A 145 21.56 5.71 22.91
N ARG A 146 20.29 5.64 23.34
CA ARG A 146 19.71 4.45 23.98
C ARG A 146 19.63 3.27 23.00
N GLU A 147 19.47 3.56 21.72
CA GLU A 147 19.42 2.59 20.64
C GLU A 147 20.48 2.90 19.57
N THR A 148 21.12 1.88 19.01
CA THR A 148 22.18 2.01 17.99
C THR A 148 21.91 1.22 16.71
N LEU A 149 20.86 0.41 16.67
CA LEU A 149 20.45 -0.48 15.56
C LEU A 149 21.43 -1.64 15.29
N ASP A 150 22.39 -1.86 16.18
CA ASP A 150 23.44 -2.88 16.01
C ASP A 150 22.88 -4.31 16.05
N ASP A 151 21.81 -4.53 16.82
CA ASP A 151 21.17 -5.84 16.97
C ASP A 151 19.99 -6.08 16.00
N VAL A 152 19.74 -5.14 15.07
CA VAL A 152 18.58 -5.16 14.17
C VAL A 152 19.02 -5.49 12.74
N ASN A 153 18.29 -6.35 12.02
CA ASN A 153 18.60 -6.69 10.62
C ASN A 153 17.70 -5.95 9.62
N MET A 154 16.51 -5.51 10.04
CA MET A 154 15.59 -4.74 9.20
C MET A 154 15.12 -3.49 9.93
N ILE A 155 15.18 -2.34 9.29
CA ILE A 155 14.48 -1.14 9.80
C ILE A 155 13.31 -0.79 8.90
N VAL A 156 12.22 -0.35 9.51
CA VAL A 156 11.04 0.14 8.78
C VAL A 156 10.71 1.54 9.21
N PHE A 157 10.75 2.47 8.26
CA PHE A 157 10.21 3.82 8.42
C PHE A 157 8.73 3.77 8.05
N CYS A 158 7.88 3.95 9.05
CA CYS A 158 6.43 3.79 8.89
C CYS A 158 5.76 5.03 8.29
N GLY A 159 4.54 4.82 7.76
CA GLY A 159 3.71 5.91 7.25
C GLY A 159 3.09 6.77 8.35
N GLY A 160 2.62 7.95 7.97
CA GLY A 160 1.94 8.90 8.85
C GLY A 160 2.19 10.33 8.43
N PHE A 161 2.18 11.24 9.39
CA PHE A 161 2.43 12.67 9.19
C PHE A 161 3.48 13.12 10.22
N SER A 162 4.72 12.64 10.09
CA SER A 162 5.77 13.00 11.04
C SER A 162 5.94 14.52 11.09
N ASN A 163 5.93 15.08 12.31
CA ASN A 163 5.87 16.53 12.55
C ASN A 163 4.71 17.25 11.78
N SER A 164 3.59 16.54 11.56
CA SER A 164 2.42 17.03 10.80
C SER A 164 2.75 17.47 9.37
N ASP A 165 3.84 16.97 8.79
CA ASP A 165 4.38 17.37 7.47
C ASP A 165 4.65 18.89 7.34
N VAL A 166 4.76 19.60 8.47
CA VAL A 166 5.16 21.01 8.48
C VAL A 166 6.60 21.12 7.99
N LEU A 167 6.88 22.13 7.14
CA LEU A 167 8.12 22.32 6.39
C LEU A 167 8.34 21.34 5.21
N GLY A 168 7.33 20.52 4.90
CA GLY A 168 7.33 19.49 3.85
C GLY A 168 7.41 18.10 4.45
N SER A 169 6.74 17.12 3.82
CA SER A 169 6.61 15.78 4.40
C SER A 169 7.96 15.15 4.74
N ALA A 170 8.04 14.55 5.93
CA ALA A 170 9.22 13.89 6.49
C ALA A 170 10.50 14.75 6.67
N LYS A 171 10.52 16.04 6.30
CA LYS A 171 11.74 16.86 6.44
C LYS A 171 12.15 17.11 7.88
N GLY A 172 11.19 17.33 8.77
CA GLY A 172 11.46 17.44 10.21
C GLY A 172 12.04 16.14 10.78
N TRP A 173 11.55 14.99 10.30
CA TRP A 173 12.06 13.67 10.69
C TRP A 173 13.47 13.43 10.14
N ALA A 174 13.72 13.79 8.88
CA ALA A 174 15.06 13.75 8.27
C ALA A 174 16.06 14.61 9.04
N GLY A 175 15.64 15.80 9.51
CA GLY A 175 16.44 16.68 10.35
C GLY A 175 16.94 16.00 11.63
N GLY A 176 16.12 15.14 12.24
CA GLY A 176 16.51 14.33 13.40
C GLY A 176 17.68 13.37 13.13
N PHE A 177 17.82 12.88 11.90
CA PHE A 177 18.96 12.08 11.47
C PHE A 177 20.14 12.92 10.97
N LEU A 178 19.88 14.02 10.27
CA LEU A 178 20.94 14.81 9.62
C LEU A 178 21.77 15.61 10.64
N TRP A 179 21.12 16.12 11.68
CA TRP A 179 21.67 17.10 12.63
C TRP A 179 21.91 16.59 14.04
N ASN A 180 21.65 15.30 14.31
CA ASN A 180 22.04 14.65 15.55
C ASN A 180 23.10 13.58 15.27
N ASP A 181 24.30 13.76 15.82
CA ASP A 181 25.45 12.89 15.52
C ASP A 181 25.23 11.42 15.89
N LYS A 182 24.51 11.14 16.98
CA LYS A 182 24.23 9.77 17.44
C LYS A 182 23.27 9.07 16.49
N ALA A 183 22.15 9.71 16.16
CA ALA A 183 21.17 9.15 15.23
C ALA A 183 21.77 8.97 13.82
N LYS A 184 22.57 9.94 13.37
CA LYS A 184 23.30 9.86 12.10
C LYS A 184 24.27 8.69 12.07
N ALA A 185 25.05 8.52 13.13
CA ALA A 185 26.03 7.43 13.24
C ALA A 185 25.35 6.06 13.27
N ALA A 186 24.27 5.90 14.04
CA ALA A 186 23.48 4.67 14.08
C ALA A 186 22.94 4.30 12.70
N LEU A 187 22.34 5.27 11.99
CA LEU A 187 21.81 5.05 10.64
C LEU A 187 22.91 4.70 9.63
N LYS A 188 24.02 5.44 9.64
CA LYS A 188 25.17 5.14 8.76
C LYS A 188 25.74 3.75 9.00
N LYS A 189 25.92 3.37 10.27
CA LYS A 189 26.41 2.04 10.65
C LYS A 189 25.45 0.94 10.19
N PHE A 190 24.15 1.16 10.33
CA PHE A 190 23.13 0.24 9.83
C PHE A 190 23.28 0.01 8.32
N TYR A 191 23.27 1.08 7.51
CA TYR A 191 23.33 0.99 6.04
C TYR A 191 24.68 0.48 5.50
N ALA A 192 25.77 0.64 6.25
CA ALA A 192 27.08 0.12 5.87
C ALA A 192 27.17 -1.41 5.98
N ARG A 193 26.25 -2.07 6.70
CA ARG A 193 26.26 -3.52 6.88
C ARG A 193 25.63 -4.25 5.69
N PRO A 194 26.27 -5.32 5.18
CA PRO A 194 25.78 -6.07 4.03
C PRO A 194 24.60 -7.00 4.37
N ASP A 195 24.30 -7.24 5.65
CA ASP A 195 23.25 -8.13 6.16
C ASP A 195 22.00 -7.37 6.66
N THR A 196 21.76 -6.18 6.10
CA THR A 196 20.64 -5.32 6.48
C THR A 196 19.68 -5.01 5.34
N LEU A 197 18.41 -4.87 5.70
CA LEU A 197 17.32 -4.43 4.83
C LEU A 197 16.66 -3.17 5.39
N SER A 198 16.06 -2.35 4.53
CA SER A 198 15.17 -1.29 5.01
C SER A 198 13.94 -1.09 4.13
N LEU A 199 12.86 -0.66 4.77
CA LEU A 199 11.58 -0.38 4.13
C LEU A 199 11.07 1.00 4.53
N GLY A 200 10.65 1.81 3.56
CA GLY A 200 9.99 3.09 3.79
C GLY A 200 8.62 3.10 3.14
N ILE A 201 7.57 3.24 3.95
CA ILE A 201 6.19 3.30 3.47
C ILE A 201 5.63 4.70 3.63
N CYS A 202 5.08 5.28 2.56
CA CYS A 202 4.43 6.59 2.55
C CYS A 202 5.36 7.68 3.15
N ASN A 203 5.14 8.10 4.39
CA ASN A 203 6.04 9.04 5.08
C ASN A 203 7.46 8.52 5.29
N GLY A 204 7.61 7.21 5.48
CA GLY A 204 8.93 6.57 5.48
C GLY A 204 9.59 6.52 4.11
N CYS A 205 8.82 6.42 3.03
CA CYS A 205 9.35 6.54 1.67
C CYS A 205 9.91 7.95 1.46
N GLN A 206 9.13 8.98 1.81
CA GLN A 206 9.57 10.37 1.74
C GLN A 206 10.85 10.61 2.55
N LEU A 207 10.94 10.05 3.76
CA LEU A 207 12.14 10.12 4.58
C LEU A 207 13.36 9.48 3.89
N MET A 208 13.22 8.27 3.35
CA MET A 208 14.32 7.57 2.70
C MET A 208 14.84 8.32 1.46
N ILE A 209 13.92 8.93 0.70
CA ILE A 209 14.27 9.77 -0.45
C ILE A 209 14.97 11.06 0.02
N GLU A 210 14.44 11.72 1.07
CA GLU A 210 15.04 12.95 1.60
C GLU A 210 16.46 12.71 2.13
N LEU A 211 16.69 11.59 2.80
CA LEU A 211 18.00 11.17 3.32
C LEU A 211 18.93 10.53 2.27
N ASN A 212 18.50 10.44 1.02
CA ASN A 212 19.23 9.81 -0.09
C ASN A 212 19.68 8.36 0.19
N LEU A 213 18.78 7.56 0.78
CA LEU A 213 19.08 6.19 1.24
C LEU A 213 18.85 5.11 0.18
N ILE A 214 18.28 5.47 -0.98
CA ILE A 214 17.95 4.51 -2.05
C ILE A 214 19.03 4.51 -3.15
N ASN A 215 19.40 5.70 -3.63
CA ASN A 215 20.38 5.88 -4.71
C ASN A 215 21.46 6.90 -4.32
N PRO A 216 22.26 6.64 -3.27
CA PRO A 216 23.32 7.55 -2.84
C PRO A 216 24.37 7.85 -3.92
N GLU A 217 24.50 6.98 -4.92
CA GLU A 217 25.43 7.08 -6.05
C GLU A 217 24.97 8.03 -7.16
N HIS A 218 23.70 8.41 -7.21
CA HIS A 218 23.18 9.32 -8.25
C HIS A 218 23.69 10.75 -8.07
N SER A 219 23.95 11.43 -9.19
CA SER A 219 24.45 12.82 -9.18
C SER A 219 23.37 13.82 -8.74
N GLN A 220 22.12 13.51 -9.06
CA GLN A 220 20.94 14.28 -8.68
C GLN A 220 20.01 13.45 -7.79
N LYS A 221 19.74 13.98 -6.59
CA LYS A 221 18.87 13.34 -5.60
C LYS A 221 17.42 13.28 -6.11
N ALA A 222 16.80 12.10 -6.03
CA ALA A 222 15.36 11.96 -6.21
C ALA A 222 14.59 12.80 -5.16
N THR A 223 13.39 13.23 -5.50
CA THR A 223 12.55 14.03 -4.59
C THR A 223 11.10 13.58 -4.63
N MET A 224 10.38 13.85 -3.54
CA MET A 224 8.93 13.66 -3.47
C MET A 224 8.25 15.02 -3.59
N LEU A 225 7.29 15.13 -4.50
CA LEU A 225 6.52 16.36 -4.76
C LEU A 225 5.06 16.18 -4.33
N HIS A 226 4.34 17.30 -4.24
CA HIS A 226 2.88 17.29 -4.14
C HIS A 226 2.27 16.47 -5.28
N ASN A 227 1.18 15.78 -4.96
CA ASN A 227 0.32 15.15 -5.97
C ASN A 227 -0.11 16.21 -7.01
N ASP A 228 -0.25 15.83 -8.28
CA ASP A 228 -0.79 16.72 -9.32
C ASP A 228 -2.18 17.28 -8.99
N SER A 229 -2.97 16.57 -8.16
CA SER A 229 -4.28 17.03 -7.69
C SER A 229 -4.22 18.11 -6.61
N HIS A 230 -3.04 18.38 -6.03
CA HIS A 230 -2.85 19.23 -4.84
C HIS A 230 -3.78 18.86 -3.66
N LYS A 231 -4.24 17.60 -3.64
CA LYS A 231 -5.16 17.06 -2.64
C LYS A 231 -4.57 15.78 -2.06
N PHE A 232 -4.87 15.51 -0.81
CA PHE A 232 -4.65 14.21 -0.21
C PHE A 232 -5.52 13.15 -0.89
N GLU A 233 -4.90 12.09 -1.39
CA GLU A 233 -5.59 10.99 -2.07
C GLU A 233 -5.63 9.77 -1.15
N SER A 234 -6.85 9.32 -0.81
CA SER A 234 -7.09 8.10 -0.05
C SER A 234 -7.99 7.15 -0.84
N GLN A 235 -7.41 6.10 -1.40
CA GLN A 235 -8.10 5.21 -2.34
C GLN A 235 -7.54 3.77 -2.27
N PHE A 236 -8.38 2.80 -2.58
CA PHE A 236 -7.96 1.43 -2.88
C PHE A 236 -7.85 1.27 -4.39
N ILE A 237 -6.66 0.97 -4.89
CA ILE A 237 -6.35 0.97 -6.33
C ILE A 237 -5.51 -0.24 -6.73
N GLY A 238 -5.36 -0.47 -8.04
CA GLY A 238 -4.51 -1.53 -8.58
C GLY A 238 -3.04 -1.13 -8.63
N LEU A 239 -2.16 -2.06 -8.25
CA LEU A 239 -0.71 -2.00 -8.39
C LEU A 239 -0.24 -3.15 -9.27
N THR A 240 0.76 -2.90 -10.12
CA THR A 240 1.49 -3.89 -10.90
C THR A 240 2.93 -3.94 -10.40
N ILE A 241 3.42 -5.16 -10.15
CA ILE A 241 4.82 -5.40 -9.78
C ILE A 241 5.58 -5.77 -11.07
N PRO A 242 6.43 -4.89 -11.62
CA PRO A 242 7.27 -5.23 -12.77
C PRO A 242 8.38 -6.22 -12.35
N GLU A 243 9.10 -6.75 -13.33
CA GLU A 243 10.36 -7.42 -13.05
C GLU A 243 11.31 -6.48 -12.31
N ASN A 244 11.89 -6.97 -11.21
CA ASN A 244 12.72 -6.19 -10.32
C ASN A 244 13.72 -7.08 -9.56
N ASN A 245 14.74 -6.45 -8.97
CA ASN A 245 15.77 -7.15 -8.20
C ASN A 245 15.65 -6.91 -6.69
N SER A 246 14.50 -6.41 -6.20
CA SER A 246 14.32 -6.19 -4.76
C SER A 246 14.18 -7.50 -4.00
N VAL A 247 14.86 -7.59 -2.85
CA VAL A 247 14.72 -8.73 -1.94
C VAL A 247 13.26 -8.99 -1.59
N MET A 248 12.50 -7.94 -1.29
CA MET A 248 11.11 -8.08 -0.86
C MET A 248 10.16 -8.38 -2.03
N PHE A 249 10.40 -7.82 -3.22
CA PHE A 249 9.40 -7.78 -4.30
C PHE A 249 9.70 -8.70 -5.50
N LYS A 250 10.90 -9.31 -5.58
CA LYS A 250 11.29 -10.14 -6.72
C LYS A 250 10.36 -11.34 -6.95
N SER A 251 9.90 -12.03 -5.91
CA SER A 251 8.97 -13.16 -6.09
C SER A 251 7.55 -12.73 -6.46
N LEU A 252 7.23 -11.43 -6.28
CA LEU A 252 5.95 -10.85 -6.66
C LEU A 252 5.95 -10.31 -8.09
N SER A 253 7.07 -10.38 -8.82
CA SER A 253 7.17 -9.96 -10.22
C SER A 253 6.03 -10.50 -11.08
N GLY A 254 5.47 -9.62 -11.89
CA GLY A 254 4.29 -9.91 -12.70
C GLY A 254 2.98 -9.84 -11.92
N SER A 255 2.94 -9.69 -10.60
CA SER A 255 1.65 -9.61 -9.90
C SER A 255 0.86 -8.34 -10.25
N LYS A 256 -0.47 -8.46 -10.23
CA LYS A 256 -1.39 -7.31 -10.20
C LYS A 256 -2.27 -7.45 -8.98
N LEU A 257 -2.20 -6.51 -8.05
CA LEU A 257 -2.80 -6.62 -6.73
C LEU A 257 -3.51 -5.32 -6.37
N GLY A 258 -4.52 -5.39 -5.50
CA GLY A 258 -5.13 -4.20 -4.89
C GLY A 258 -4.30 -3.71 -3.70
N ILE A 259 -4.18 -2.40 -3.52
CA ILE A 259 -3.44 -1.79 -2.41
C ILE A 259 -4.06 -0.45 -2.01
N TRP A 260 -3.86 -0.06 -0.74
CA TRP A 260 -4.25 1.24 -0.22
C TRP A 260 -3.21 2.32 -0.52
N VAL A 261 -3.70 3.51 -0.88
CA VAL A 261 -2.93 4.73 -0.99
C VAL A 261 -3.53 5.78 -0.04
N ALA A 262 -2.67 6.57 0.61
CA ALA A 262 -3.06 7.62 1.55
C ALA A 262 -1.94 8.70 1.65
N HIS A 263 -1.83 9.60 0.67
CA HIS A 263 -0.79 10.65 0.67
C HIS A 263 -1.20 11.94 -0.08
N GLY A 264 -0.61 13.07 0.31
CA GLY A 264 -0.68 14.36 -0.40
C GLY A 264 0.60 14.74 -1.15
N GLU A 265 1.73 14.14 -0.79
CA GLU A 265 3.08 14.41 -1.32
C GLU A 265 3.75 13.12 -1.83
N GLY A 266 3.06 12.40 -2.72
CA GLY A 266 3.51 11.08 -3.19
C GLY A 266 4.11 11.05 -4.58
N LYS A 267 4.30 12.19 -5.24
CA LYS A 267 4.77 12.21 -6.62
C LYS A 267 6.28 12.04 -6.68
N PHE A 268 6.75 10.95 -7.28
CA PHE A 268 8.18 10.74 -7.54
C PHE A 268 8.69 11.72 -8.60
N ASN A 269 9.78 12.40 -8.28
CA ASN A 269 10.59 13.17 -9.22
C ASN A 269 11.98 12.54 -9.32
N LEU A 270 12.30 12.00 -10.49
CA LEU A 270 13.45 11.14 -10.77
C LEU A 270 14.35 11.80 -11.84
N PRO A 271 15.25 12.71 -11.44
CA PRO A 271 15.99 13.57 -12.37
C PRO A 271 16.99 12.85 -13.27
N GLU A 272 17.53 11.72 -12.83
CA GLU A 272 18.49 10.90 -13.59
C GLU A 272 17.87 10.10 -14.75
N GLY A 273 16.55 10.18 -14.95
CA GLY A 273 15.84 9.30 -15.90
C GLY A 273 15.42 7.98 -15.26
N MET A 274 14.20 7.51 -15.57
CA MET A 274 13.57 6.38 -14.88
C MET A 274 14.30 5.05 -15.07
N GLU A 275 14.99 4.87 -16.18
CA GLU A 275 15.80 3.71 -16.54
C GLU A 275 16.97 3.47 -15.57
N ASN A 276 17.40 4.51 -14.86
CA ASN A 276 18.47 4.44 -13.86
C ASN A 276 17.94 4.09 -12.46
N TYR A 277 16.63 3.87 -12.30
CA TYR A 277 16.03 3.50 -11.03
C TYR A 277 15.52 2.05 -11.06
N ASN A 278 15.77 1.31 -9.98
CA ASN A 278 15.19 -0.01 -9.77
C ASN A 278 13.71 0.14 -9.36
N VAL A 279 12.81 0.27 -10.35
CA VAL A 279 11.37 0.41 -10.15
C VAL A 279 10.76 -0.93 -9.72
N VAL A 280 10.17 -0.98 -8.53
CA VAL A 280 9.61 -2.22 -7.95
C VAL A 280 8.08 -2.26 -7.96
N ALA A 281 7.43 -1.12 -8.18
CA ALA A 281 5.98 -1.02 -8.16
C ALA A 281 5.47 0.11 -9.06
N ARG A 282 4.40 -0.17 -9.81
CA ARG A 282 3.68 0.81 -10.62
C ARG A 282 2.20 0.77 -10.34
N TYR A 283 1.53 1.91 -10.32
CA TYR A 283 0.08 1.98 -10.41
C TYR A 283 -0.39 1.28 -11.69
N ALA A 284 -1.49 0.53 -11.61
CA ALA A 284 -1.98 -0.29 -12.71
C ALA A 284 -2.39 0.52 -13.95
N TYR A 285 -2.68 1.81 -13.76
CA TYR A 285 -2.99 2.75 -14.81
C TYR A 285 -2.12 4.00 -14.66
N ARG A 286 -1.69 4.58 -15.77
CA ARG A 286 -0.85 5.79 -15.77
C ARG A 286 -1.64 7.08 -15.49
N SER A 287 -2.95 7.07 -15.72
CA SER A 287 -3.81 8.25 -15.61
C SER A 287 -4.50 8.34 -14.25
N TYR A 288 -4.70 9.57 -13.78
CA TYR A 288 -5.50 9.90 -12.62
C TYR A 288 -6.95 9.40 -12.76
N PRO A 289 -7.60 8.86 -11.70
CA PRO A 289 -7.14 8.78 -10.30
C PRO A 289 -6.35 7.53 -9.94
N ALA A 290 -6.34 6.48 -10.77
CA ALA A 290 -5.62 5.25 -10.45
C ALA A 290 -4.08 5.43 -10.42
N ASN A 291 -3.52 6.44 -11.09
CA ASN A 291 -2.26 7.08 -10.70
C ASN A 291 -2.60 8.33 -9.86
N PRO A 292 -2.62 8.24 -8.52
CA PRO A 292 -3.21 9.27 -7.66
C PRO A 292 -2.33 10.52 -7.53
N ASN A 293 -1.01 10.39 -7.66
CA ASN A 293 -0.07 11.49 -7.49
C ASN A 293 0.46 12.07 -8.80
N GLY A 294 0.30 11.37 -9.93
CA GLY A 294 0.86 11.82 -11.21
C GLY A 294 2.34 11.47 -11.38
N SER A 295 2.86 10.50 -10.64
CA SER A 295 4.23 10.01 -10.83
C SER A 295 4.44 9.54 -12.28
N PRO A 296 5.61 9.83 -12.87
CA PRO A 296 5.92 9.44 -14.24
C PRO A 296 5.85 7.92 -14.40
N ASP A 297 5.23 7.47 -15.50
CA ASP A 297 4.95 6.06 -15.80
C ASP A 297 4.25 5.29 -14.64
N GLY A 298 3.52 6.01 -13.79
CA GLY A 298 2.81 5.45 -12.65
C GLY A 298 3.72 4.85 -11.58
N ILE A 299 4.98 5.28 -11.45
CA ILE A 299 5.88 4.77 -10.41
C ILE A 299 5.25 4.95 -9.02
N ALA A 300 5.28 3.89 -8.23
CA ALA A 300 4.74 3.86 -6.88
C ALA A 300 5.77 3.41 -5.83
N GLY A 301 6.91 2.85 -6.27
CA GLY A 301 8.01 2.48 -5.41
C GLY A 301 9.29 2.13 -6.18
N ILE A 302 10.42 2.35 -5.53
CA ILE A 302 11.77 2.09 -6.02
C ILE A 302 12.60 1.37 -4.95
N ALA A 303 13.63 0.66 -5.37
CA ALA A 303 14.61 0.06 -4.46
C ALA A 303 16.04 0.50 -4.78
N SER A 304 16.97 0.24 -3.87
CA SER A 304 18.41 0.42 -4.10
C SER A 304 18.90 -0.50 -5.23
N ALA A 305 20.06 -0.18 -5.80
CA ALA A 305 20.66 -0.96 -6.87
C ALA A 305 20.89 -2.44 -6.48
N ASP A 306 21.24 -2.69 -5.21
CA ASP A 306 21.40 -4.03 -4.63
C ASP A 306 20.09 -4.68 -4.17
N GLY A 307 18.96 -3.97 -4.27
CA GLY A 307 17.62 -4.46 -3.95
C GLY A 307 17.28 -4.56 -2.46
N ARG A 308 18.17 -4.16 -1.54
CA ARG A 308 18.01 -4.30 -0.08
C ARG A 308 17.16 -3.22 0.58
N HIS A 309 17.12 -2.03 0.00
CA HIS A 309 16.44 -0.87 0.57
C HIS A 309 15.28 -0.48 -0.33
N LEU A 310 14.05 -0.56 0.19
CA LEU A 310 12.81 -0.39 -0.57
C LEU A 310 12.05 0.85 -0.07
N ALA A 311 11.67 1.76 -0.96
CA ALA A 311 10.82 2.90 -0.66
C ALA A 311 9.58 2.90 -1.57
N MET A 312 8.39 2.94 -0.99
CA MET A 312 7.13 2.98 -1.74
C MET A 312 6.04 3.81 -1.07
N MET A 313 5.19 4.42 -1.87
CA MET A 313 4.07 5.24 -1.38
C MET A 313 2.83 4.46 -0.94
N PRO A 314 2.41 3.37 -1.62
CA PRO A 314 1.27 2.57 -1.18
C PRO A 314 1.55 1.78 0.12
N HIS A 315 0.49 1.45 0.85
CA HIS A 315 0.55 0.79 2.16
C HIS A 315 0.23 -0.71 2.04
N LEU A 316 1.27 -1.55 1.87
CA LEU A 316 1.10 -3.01 1.82
C LEU A 316 0.70 -3.62 3.17
N GLU A 317 1.15 -3.02 4.27
CA GLU A 317 0.83 -3.40 5.66
C GLU A 317 -0.66 -3.19 6.00
N ARG A 318 -1.36 -2.36 5.22
CA ARG A 318 -2.82 -2.13 5.34
C ARG A 318 -3.64 -3.07 4.47
N ALA A 319 -3.01 -4.02 3.78
CA ALA A 319 -3.66 -4.94 2.86
C ALA A 319 -3.20 -6.39 3.08
N ILE A 320 -2.74 -6.76 4.28
CA ILE A 320 -2.28 -8.12 4.62
C ILE A 320 -3.43 -9.12 4.61
N PHE A 321 -4.64 -8.73 4.99
CA PHE A 321 -5.79 -9.63 5.06
C PHE A 321 -6.84 -9.30 4.00
N PRO A 322 -7.55 -10.30 3.42
CA PRO A 322 -8.59 -10.04 2.42
C PRO A 322 -9.69 -9.08 2.89
N TRP A 323 -10.06 -9.13 4.18
CA TRP A 323 -11.06 -8.23 4.76
C TRP A 323 -10.59 -6.77 4.90
N GLN A 324 -9.28 -6.51 4.83
CA GLN A 324 -8.73 -5.16 4.79
C GLN A 324 -8.80 -4.54 3.39
N CYS A 325 -8.94 -5.34 2.33
CA CYS A 325 -8.94 -4.86 0.96
C CYS A 325 -10.28 -4.20 0.59
N GLY A 326 -10.23 -3.01 -0.03
CA GLY A 326 -11.43 -2.33 -0.53
C GLY A 326 -12.16 -3.12 -1.64
N TYR A 327 -11.43 -4.00 -2.32
CA TYR A 327 -11.96 -5.03 -3.21
C TYR A 327 -11.03 -6.24 -3.17
N TYR A 328 -11.58 -7.45 -3.11
CA TYR A 328 -10.85 -8.70 -3.22
C TYR A 328 -11.72 -9.70 -4.00
N PRO A 329 -11.16 -10.61 -4.82
CA PRO A 329 -11.95 -11.57 -5.56
C PRO A 329 -12.85 -12.41 -4.65
N GLU A 330 -14.15 -12.45 -4.96
CA GLU A 330 -15.19 -13.01 -4.08
C GLU A 330 -14.91 -14.48 -3.71
N ASN A 331 -14.49 -15.28 -4.70
CA ASN A 331 -14.14 -16.69 -4.51
C ASN A 331 -12.92 -16.92 -3.60
N ARG A 332 -12.19 -15.86 -3.25
CA ARG A 332 -11.02 -15.92 -2.37
C ARG A 332 -11.19 -15.15 -1.07
N ARG A 333 -12.15 -14.22 -1.00
CA ARG A 333 -12.35 -13.31 0.14
C ARG A 333 -12.55 -14.05 1.47
N SER A 334 -13.26 -15.17 1.45
CA SER A 334 -13.51 -16.00 2.63
C SER A 334 -12.61 -17.23 2.72
N ALA A 335 -11.82 -17.51 1.69
CA ALA A 335 -10.98 -18.71 1.60
C ALA A 335 -9.51 -18.42 1.93
N ASP A 336 -9.01 -17.25 1.54
CA ASP A 336 -7.65 -16.83 1.85
C ASP A 336 -7.59 -16.27 3.28
N GLU A 337 -6.59 -16.70 4.03
CA GLU A 337 -6.25 -16.18 5.36
C GLU A 337 -5.47 -14.86 5.24
N VAL A 338 -4.65 -14.72 4.20
CA VAL A 338 -3.77 -13.56 3.94
C VAL A 338 -3.76 -13.23 2.46
N THR A 339 -3.36 -12.02 2.10
CA THR A 339 -3.10 -11.60 0.71
C THR A 339 -1.64 -11.84 0.32
N PRO A 340 -1.28 -11.72 -0.97
CA PRO A 340 0.11 -11.86 -1.39
C PRO A 340 1.08 -10.84 -0.79
N TRP A 341 0.58 -9.73 -0.21
CA TRP A 341 1.44 -8.71 0.39
C TRP A 341 2.27 -9.24 1.56
N ILE A 342 1.83 -10.29 2.25
CA ILE A 342 2.60 -10.95 3.31
C ILE A 342 3.94 -11.50 2.81
N GLU A 343 4.00 -11.92 1.54
CA GLU A 343 5.19 -12.53 0.94
C GLU A 343 6.37 -11.58 0.94
N ALA A 344 6.14 -10.28 0.79
CA ALA A 344 7.21 -9.27 0.83
C ALA A 344 7.95 -9.28 2.17
N PHE A 345 7.20 -9.42 3.28
CA PHE A 345 7.77 -9.51 4.62
C PHE A 345 8.43 -10.86 4.88
N VAL A 346 7.84 -11.95 4.37
CA VAL A 346 8.44 -13.29 4.46
C VAL A 346 9.77 -13.36 3.70
N ASN A 347 9.84 -12.73 2.52
CA ASN A 347 11.06 -12.62 1.74
C ASN A 347 12.16 -11.87 2.50
N ALA A 348 11.82 -10.75 3.15
CA ALA A 348 12.75 -10.03 4.00
C ALA A 348 13.31 -10.91 5.13
N ARG A 349 12.44 -11.64 5.85
CA ARG A 349 12.87 -12.56 6.92
C ARG A 349 13.81 -13.64 6.38
N ARG A 350 13.41 -14.34 5.32
CA ARG A 350 14.18 -15.43 4.72
C ARG A 350 15.55 -14.97 4.21
N TRP A 351 15.61 -13.77 3.63
CA TRP A 351 16.88 -13.20 3.20
C TRP A 351 17.80 -12.95 4.40
N ILE A 352 17.29 -12.37 5.49
CA ILE A 352 18.09 -12.13 6.71
C ILE A 352 18.59 -13.46 7.29
N GLU A 353 17.75 -14.50 7.35
CA GLU A 353 18.15 -15.83 7.84
C GLU A 353 19.32 -16.43 7.06
N GLN A 354 19.41 -16.14 5.76
CA GLN A 354 20.51 -16.61 4.90
C GLN A 354 21.79 -15.77 5.01
N HIS A 355 21.70 -14.54 5.52
CA HIS A 355 22.81 -13.58 5.56
C HIS A 355 23.31 -13.27 6.98
N LYS A 356 22.57 -13.71 8.00
CA LYS A 356 22.99 -13.60 9.40
C LYS A 356 24.23 -14.47 9.62
N LYS A 357 25.32 -13.84 10.04
CA LYS A 357 26.56 -14.52 10.44
C LYS A 357 26.42 -15.21 11.79
#